data_AF-A0A8K0MLA3-F1
#
_entry.id   AF-A0A8K0MLA3-F1
#
_cell.length_a   1.000
_cell.length_b   1.000
_cell.length_c   1.000
_cell.angle_alpha   90.00
_cell.angle_beta   90.00
_cell.angle_gamma   90.00
#
_symmetry.space_group_name_H-M   'P 1'
#
loop_
_entity.id
_entity.type
_entity.pdbx_description
1 polymer ?
#
loop_
_entity_poly.entity_id
_entity_poly.type
_entity_poly.pdbx_seq_one_letter_code
_entity_poly.pdbx_strand_id
1 'polypeptide(L)'
;MGDDGKQRAECERIFKRFDANGDGKISCTELGDALKALGSASEDELKRRMGEIDKDGDGFISLDELLAFRSANPELMDKLVFSSQAKVAPITMESASCSILDTLRFSSTISNNNTQFHSLPRNNLSLFPPFRSTSLRKFKFHGKFLQLNRFNFKALSSLSRPSDHDQNPSQELALLLEVEGVIMDAYRLGNRQSFNVAFQKLGLDCANWSEPVYLDLLRKSAGDEERILILYFNRIGWPTSLPTSEKGSFIKSVLREKRNALDEFLVSTSSPLRPGIEEFIDNAYSEGVPVIIVTSYSKSGDKIARLIIEKLGRERVSKVKIVGNEEVEKSLYGQLARSKVFSSDLDEQLAMEAKKAVSAEKQRIAKKVASVLKLSVEIDTSSSESLQKIVAALHAGAENAGLPVCNCVLIAGSQSGVAGAERIGMPCIVLRSSLTSRAEFPSAKAVMDGFGGADLTISKLRQKRWL
;
A
#
# COMPACT_ATOMS: atom_id res chain seq x y z
N MET A 1 59.71 15.42 8.16
CA MET A 1 59.44 14.39 7.13
C MET A 1 58.31 13.48 7.62
N GLY A 2 57.06 13.95 7.60
CA GLY A 2 55.92 13.18 8.12
C GLY A 2 54.57 13.47 7.46
N ASP A 3 54.53 14.31 6.41
CA ASP A 3 53.30 14.73 5.73
C ASP A 3 53.17 14.05 4.34
N ASP A 4 54.26 13.99 3.57
CA ASP A 4 54.29 13.37 2.22
C ASP A 4 53.85 11.90 2.20
N GLY A 5 54.17 11.13 3.24
CA GLY A 5 53.77 9.72 3.36
C GLY A 5 52.28 9.52 3.62
N LYS A 6 51.62 10.46 4.30
CA LYS A 6 50.15 10.43 4.51
C LYS A 6 49.40 10.84 3.25
N GLN A 7 49.91 11.85 2.54
CA GLN A 7 49.31 12.33 1.29
C GLN A 7 49.34 11.25 0.20
N ARG A 8 50.47 10.54 0.07
CA ARG A 8 50.59 9.42 -0.88
C ARG A 8 49.63 8.28 -0.58
N ALA A 9 49.54 7.86 0.68
CA ALA A 9 48.64 6.79 1.10
C ALA A 9 47.14 7.11 0.91
N GLU A 10 46.77 8.39 1.02
CA GLU A 10 45.40 8.84 0.77
C GLU A 10 45.08 8.91 -0.72
N CYS A 11 46.01 9.39 -1.56
CA CYS A 11 45.85 9.32 -3.01
C CYS A 11 45.77 7.88 -3.52
N GLU A 12 46.57 6.96 -3.00
CA GLU A 12 46.48 5.54 -3.35
C GLU A 12 45.12 4.93 -3.00
N ARG A 13 44.53 5.35 -1.87
CA ARG A 13 43.19 4.89 -1.46
C ARG A 13 42.11 5.40 -2.40
N ILE A 14 42.22 6.65 -2.83
CA ILE A 14 41.30 7.25 -3.80
C ILE A 14 41.51 6.58 -5.16
N PHE A 15 42.75 6.43 -5.62
CA PHE A 15 43.08 5.80 -6.89
C PHE A 15 42.45 4.41 -7.04
N LYS A 16 42.63 3.54 -6.04
CA LYS A 16 42.02 2.19 -6.00
C LYS A 16 40.48 2.19 -5.98
N ARG A 17 39.84 3.30 -5.63
CA ARG A 17 38.37 3.42 -5.61
C ARG A 17 37.83 3.76 -6.99
N PHE A 18 38.61 4.47 -7.80
CA PHE A 18 38.23 4.92 -9.14
C PHE A 18 38.68 3.92 -10.21
N ASP A 19 39.85 3.30 -10.04
CA ASP A 19 40.35 2.17 -10.85
C ASP A 19 39.51 0.91 -10.53
N ALA A 20 38.41 0.73 -11.26
CA ALA A 20 37.42 -0.31 -11.00
C ALA A 20 37.84 -1.65 -11.60
N ASN A 21 38.60 -1.63 -12.70
CA ASN A 21 39.12 -2.82 -13.37
C ASN A 21 40.47 -3.29 -12.77
N GLY A 22 41.12 -2.45 -11.94
CA GLY A 22 42.37 -2.76 -11.24
C GLY A 22 43.60 -2.75 -12.14
N ASP A 23 43.57 -2.04 -13.27
CA ASP A 23 44.64 -2.03 -14.27
C ASP A 23 45.78 -1.05 -13.92
N GLY A 24 45.65 -0.31 -12.81
CA GLY A 24 46.65 0.62 -12.33
C GLY A 24 46.62 1.98 -13.02
N LYS A 25 45.58 2.27 -13.81
CA LYS A 25 45.30 3.53 -14.48
C LYS A 25 43.82 3.88 -14.29
N ILE A 26 43.45 5.16 -14.37
CA ILE A 26 42.02 5.57 -14.36
C ILE A 26 41.63 6.02 -15.76
N SER A 27 40.74 5.28 -16.39
CA SER A 27 40.21 5.62 -17.71
C SER A 27 39.20 6.77 -17.66
N CYS A 28 38.98 7.46 -18.79
CA CYS A 28 37.91 8.46 -18.93
C CYS A 28 36.53 7.92 -18.51
N THR A 29 36.26 6.65 -18.81
CA THR A 29 35.00 5.97 -18.46
C THR A 29 34.85 5.77 -16.95
N GLU A 30 35.91 5.34 -16.27
CA GLU A 30 35.91 5.12 -14.83
C GLU A 30 35.82 6.44 -14.05
N LEU A 31 36.54 7.47 -14.51
CA LEU A 31 36.40 8.82 -13.98
C LEU A 31 34.96 9.34 -14.14
N GLY A 32 34.32 9.03 -15.27
CA GLY A 32 32.94 9.43 -15.55
C GLY A 32 31.90 8.72 -14.72
N ASP A 33 32.06 7.43 -14.50
CA ASP A 33 31.14 6.66 -13.66
C ASP A 33 31.26 7.09 -12.20
N ALA A 34 32.47 7.40 -11.73
CA ALA A 34 32.69 7.95 -10.40
C ALA A 34 32.11 9.37 -10.23
N LEU A 35 32.25 10.25 -11.22
CA LEU A 35 31.66 11.59 -11.21
C LEU A 35 30.11 11.57 -11.32
N LYS A 36 29.55 10.62 -12.08
CA LYS A 36 28.09 10.40 -12.13
C LYS A 36 27.55 9.92 -10.78
N ALA A 37 28.28 9.05 -10.09
CA ALA A 37 27.92 8.59 -8.74
C ALA A 37 27.92 9.74 -7.70
N LEU A 38 28.62 10.85 -7.99
CA LEU A 38 28.74 12.04 -7.14
C LEU A 38 27.68 13.13 -7.42
N GLY A 39 26.73 12.93 -8.34
CA GLY A 39 25.50 13.73 -8.39
C GLY A 39 25.35 14.73 -9.54
N SER A 40 26.00 14.47 -10.69
CA SER A 40 25.81 15.07 -12.03
C SER A 40 27.08 15.77 -12.54
N ALA A 41 27.78 15.12 -13.46
CA ALA A 41 28.76 15.75 -14.32
C ALA A 41 28.33 15.58 -15.79
N SER A 42 28.38 16.65 -16.58
CA SER A 42 28.20 16.61 -18.03
C SER A 42 29.45 16.08 -18.72
N GLU A 43 29.33 15.57 -19.95
CA GLU A 43 30.46 15.09 -20.75
C GLU A 43 31.54 16.17 -20.97
N ASP A 44 31.14 17.44 -21.00
CA ASP A 44 32.06 18.58 -21.17
C ASP A 44 32.88 18.87 -19.91
N GLU A 45 32.29 18.70 -18.72
CA GLU A 45 33.01 18.78 -17.45
C GLU A 45 34.05 17.66 -17.34
N LEU A 46 33.68 16.46 -17.76
CA LEU A 46 34.57 15.30 -17.74
C LEU A 46 35.79 15.50 -18.64
N LYS A 47 35.60 15.95 -19.89
CA LYS A 47 36.70 16.23 -20.82
C LYS A 47 37.62 17.32 -20.29
N ARG A 48 37.07 18.36 -19.67
CA ARG A 48 37.88 19.43 -19.06
C ARG A 48 38.71 18.91 -17.89
N ARG A 49 38.10 18.12 -17.01
CA ARG A 49 38.79 17.51 -15.85
C ARG A 49 39.86 16.52 -16.28
N MET A 50 39.61 15.73 -17.31
CA MET A 50 40.60 14.81 -17.85
C MET A 50 41.81 15.57 -18.37
N GLY A 51 41.62 16.60 -19.21
CA GLY A 51 42.73 17.40 -19.74
C GLY A 51 43.47 18.27 -18.71
N GLU A 52 42.90 18.46 -17.51
CA GLU A 52 43.58 19.15 -16.41
C GLU A 52 44.57 18.21 -15.68
N ILE A 53 44.25 16.92 -15.59
CA ILE A 53 44.96 15.92 -14.77
C ILE A 53 45.92 15.06 -15.62
N ASP A 54 45.47 14.58 -16.78
CA ASP A 54 46.25 13.82 -17.76
C ASP A 54 47.26 14.77 -18.43
N LYS A 55 48.53 14.71 -18.02
CA LYS A 55 49.58 15.63 -18.46
C LYS A 55 50.41 15.07 -19.60
N ASP A 56 50.54 13.76 -19.66
CA ASP A 56 51.24 13.09 -20.76
C ASP A 56 50.33 12.86 -21.98
N GLY A 57 49.02 13.02 -21.82
CA GLY A 57 48.01 12.94 -22.87
C GLY A 57 47.75 11.51 -23.32
N ASP A 58 48.08 10.50 -22.51
CA ASP A 58 47.89 9.10 -22.85
C ASP A 58 46.41 8.65 -22.79
N GLY A 59 45.52 9.52 -22.31
CA GLY A 59 44.08 9.27 -22.20
C GLY A 59 43.68 8.54 -20.92
N PHE A 60 44.62 8.34 -20.00
CA PHE A 60 44.45 7.75 -18.68
C PHE A 60 45.06 8.65 -17.60
N ILE A 61 44.63 8.49 -16.36
CA ILE A 61 45.26 9.17 -15.22
C ILE A 61 46.09 8.15 -14.45
N SER A 62 47.40 8.37 -14.42
CA SER A 62 48.32 7.59 -13.59
C SER A 62 48.34 8.09 -12.13
N LEU A 63 48.80 7.24 -11.22
CA LEU A 63 48.91 7.60 -9.80
C LEU A 63 49.83 8.81 -9.58
N ASP A 64 50.91 8.91 -10.36
CA ASP A 64 51.88 9.99 -10.27
C ASP A 64 51.29 11.32 -10.79
N GLU A 65 50.46 11.29 -11.83
CA GLU A 65 49.73 12.47 -12.31
C GLU A 65 48.66 12.93 -11.31
N LEU A 66 47.95 11.99 -10.68
CA LEU A 66 47.00 12.30 -9.63
C LEU A 66 47.68 12.95 -8.41
N LEU A 67 48.88 12.47 -8.05
CA LEU A 67 49.70 13.06 -6.99
C LEU A 67 50.18 14.46 -7.37
N ALA A 68 50.70 14.64 -8.59
CA ALA A 68 51.15 15.94 -9.09
C ALA A 68 50.00 16.96 -9.14
N PHE A 69 48.82 16.55 -9.59
CA PHE A 69 47.63 17.39 -9.62
C PHE A 69 47.19 17.81 -8.21
N ARG A 70 47.22 16.89 -7.23
CA ARG A 70 46.88 17.18 -5.83
C ARG A 70 47.86 18.18 -5.19
N SER A 71 49.15 18.01 -5.43
CA SER A 71 50.17 18.94 -4.92
C SER A 71 50.02 20.34 -5.52
N ALA A 72 49.53 20.44 -6.76
CA ALA A 72 49.29 21.72 -7.44
C ALA A 72 47.95 22.39 -7.05
N ASN A 73 46.93 21.63 -6.64
CA ASN A 73 45.58 22.15 -6.35
C ASN A 73 44.95 21.50 -5.08
N PRO A 74 45.44 21.83 -3.87
CA PRO A 74 45.02 21.16 -2.63
C PRO A 74 43.52 21.38 -2.28
N GLU A 75 42.92 22.52 -2.63
CA GLU A 75 41.53 22.84 -2.25
C GLU A 75 40.45 22.04 -3.03
N LEU A 76 40.79 21.49 -4.20
CA LEU A 76 39.84 20.73 -5.02
C LEU A 76 39.68 19.28 -4.57
N MET A 77 40.74 18.69 -4.02
CA MET A 77 40.71 17.33 -3.49
C MET A 77 39.95 17.24 -2.15
N ASP A 78 39.97 18.29 -1.33
CA ASP A 78 39.16 18.32 -0.10
C ASP A 78 37.66 18.20 -0.39
N LYS A 79 37.17 18.71 -1.53
CA LYS A 79 35.76 18.51 -1.95
C LYS A 79 35.46 17.09 -2.43
N LEU A 80 36.42 16.42 -3.07
CA LEU A 80 36.33 15.01 -3.47
C LEU A 80 36.45 14.06 -2.26
N VAL A 81 37.27 14.41 -1.27
CA VAL A 81 37.45 13.65 -0.03
C VAL A 81 36.27 13.84 0.92
N PHE A 82 35.75 15.06 1.12
CA PHE A 82 34.58 15.32 1.97
C PHE A 82 33.30 14.66 1.44
N SER A 83 33.16 14.51 0.12
CA SER A 83 32.01 13.80 -0.47
C SER A 83 32.11 12.27 -0.36
N SER A 84 33.31 11.73 -0.09
CA SER A 84 33.55 10.28 0.08
C SER A 84 33.24 9.75 1.49
N GLN A 85 33.12 10.60 2.50
CA GLN A 85 32.70 10.20 3.87
C GLN A 85 31.17 10.20 4.06
N ALA A 86 30.39 10.68 3.08
CA ALA A 86 28.94 10.76 3.15
C ALA A 86 28.24 9.59 2.43
N LYS A 87 28.69 8.34 2.63
CA LYS A 87 27.85 7.13 2.57
C LYS A 87 28.63 5.87 2.98
N VAL A 88 27.99 5.10 3.86
CA VAL A 88 28.34 3.78 4.43
C VAL A 88 29.14 3.82 5.73
N ALA A 89 28.42 3.82 6.86
CA ALA A 89 28.90 3.21 8.09
C ALA A 89 28.70 1.68 7.99
N PRO A 90 29.73 0.85 8.22
CA PRO A 90 29.59 -0.59 8.34
C PRO A 90 29.10 -0.95 9.75
N ILE A 91 28.13 -1.87 9.82
CA ILE A 91 27.76 -2.53 11.07
C ILE A 91 28.80 -3.63 11.32
N THR A 92 29.74 -3.39 12.23
CA THR A 92 30.41 -4.44 13.01
C THR A 92 30.66 -3.93 14.43
N MET A 93 30.11 -4.65 15.39
CA MET A 93 30.24 -4.44 16.83
C MET A 93 31.60 -4.91 17.35
N GLU A 94 32.20 -4.13 18.25
CA GLU A 94 32.70 -4.51 19.58
C GLU A 94 33.19 -3.22 20.28
N SER A 95 33.21 -3.05 21.59
CA SER A 95 32.36 -3.41 22.71
C SER A 95 32.89 -2.58 23.88
N ALA A 96 32.04 -1.77 24.51
CA ALA A 96 32.24 -1.35 25.90
C ALA A 96 30.85 -1.22 26.55
N SER A 97 30.63 -2.10 27.52
CA SER A 97 29.43 -2.48 28.26
C SER A 97 28.74 -1.30 28.95
N CYS A 98 27.40 -1.20 28.99
CA CYS A 98 26.45 -1.84 29.93
C CYS A 98 25.13 -1.05 29.79
N SER A 99 23.90 -1.51 30.04
CA SER A 99 23.30 -2.81 30.35
C SER A 99 21.79 -2.57 30.22
N ILE A 100 21.11 -3.36 29.37
CA ILE A 100 19.68 -3.79 29.39
C ILE A 100 19.48 -4.44 28.01
N LEU A 101 19.59 -5.78 27.96
CA LEU A 101 18.82 -6.73 27.14
C LEU A 101 19.53 -8.10 27.13
N ASP A 102 19.26 -8.90 28.15
CA ASP A 102 19.18 -10.36 28.09
C ASP A 102 17.68 -10.65 28.31
N THR A 103 16.92 -11.42 27.54
CA THR A 103 17.12 -12.69 26.83
C THR A 103 15.98 -12.73 25.77
N LEU A 104 16.15 -13.24 24.55
CA LEU A 104 15.98 -14.66 24.20
C LEU A 104 16.39 -14.84 22.72
N ARG A 105 17.38 -15.71 22.46
CA ARG A 105 17.53 -16.41 21.18
C ARG A 105 17.07 -17.85 21.38
N PHE A 106 16.17 -18.32 20.53
CA PHE A 106 16.01 -19.74 20.26
C PHE A 106 17.15 -20.19 19.34
N SER A 107 17.92 -21.20 19.78
CA SER A 107 18.68 -22.07 18.87
C SER A 107 17.91 -23.37 18.68
N SER A 108 17.76 -23.77 17.43
CA SER A 108 17.32 -25.11 17.03
C SER A 108 18.53 -25.89 16.52
N THR A 109 18.97 -26.89 17.28
CA THR A 109 19.47 -28.13 16.67
C THR A 109 19.14 -29.33 17.55
N ILE A 110 18.74 -30.38 16.87
CA ILE A 110 18.16 -31.66 17.31
C ILE A 110 19.15 -32.49 18.15
N SER A 111 18.67 -33.10 19.23
CA SER A 111 19.03 -34.48 19.61
C SER A 111 18.01 -35.07 20.61
N ASN A 112 17.64 -36.32 20.37
CA ASN A 112 16.69 -37.17 21.08
C ASN A 112 17.07 -37.48 22.55
N ASN A 113 16.08 -37.56 23.45
CA ASN A 113 15.52 -38.80 24.04
C ASN A 113 14.74 -38.57 25.36
N ASN A 114 13.74 -39.45 25.55
CA ASN A 114 12.73 -39.58 26.62
C ASN A 114 13.21 -39.42 28.08
N THR A 115 12.38 -38.85 28.97
CA THR A 115 11.58 -39.54 30.03
C THR A 115 11.00 -38.60 31.11
N GLN A 116 9.72 -38.85 31.40
CA GLN A 116 8.85 -38.61 32.57
C GLN A 116 9.33 -37.98 33.93
N PHE A 117 8.43 -37.14 34.50
CA PHE A 117 7.91 -37.07 35.91
C PHE A 117 8.03 -35.76 36.77
N HIS A 118 6.85 -35.32 37.26
CA HIS A 118 6.38 -34.71 38.55
C HIS A 118 6.73 -33.26 39.10
N SER A 119 5.63 -32.50 39.35
CA SER A 119 5.18 -31.68 40.52
C SER A 119 5.77 -30.31 41.00
N LEU A 120 4.90 -29.24 40.96
CA LEU A 120 4.48 -28.17 41.93
C LEU A 120 5.46 -27.51 42.99
N PRO A 121 5.14 -26.35 43.68
CA PRO A 121 4.75 -24.98 43.27
C PRO A 121 5.30 -23.77 44.15
N ARG A 122 4.90 -22.51 43.82
CA ARG A 122 4.72 -21.26 44.65
C ARG A 122 5.92 -20.45 45.23
N ASN A 123 5.98 -19.11 44.97
CA ASN A 123 5.64 -18.01 45.93
C ASN A 123 5.97 -16.56 45.46
N ASN A 124 5.21 -15.61 46.05
CA ASN A 124 5.17 -14.14 45.91
C ASN A 124 6.45 -13.37 46.31
N LEU A 125 6.61 -12.12 45.81
CA LEU A 125 6.63 -10.87 46.64
C LEU A 125 6.84 -9.59 45.81
N SER A 126 6.09 -8.56 46.21
CA SER A 126 6.04 -7.16 45.76
C SER A 126 7.15 -6.27 46.36
N LEU A 127 7.52 -5.14 45.71
CA LEU A 127 7.82 -3.85 46.35
C LEU A 127 8.12 -2.73 45.31
N PHE A 128 7.30 -1.67 45.32
CA PHE A 128 7.56 -0.30 44.81
C PHE A 128 8.29 0.51 45.92
N PRO A 129 8.90 1.74 45.73
CA PRO A 129 8.22 2.92 45.16
C PRO A 129 9.19 4.01 44.53
N PRO A 130 8.93 5.34 44.54
CA PRO A 130 8.77 6.18 43.33
C PRO A 130 9.83 7.32 43.21
N PHE A 131 9.78 8.21 42.20
CA PHE A 131 9.91 9.69 42.33
C PHE A 131 10.11 10.47 40.98
N ARG A 132 9.89 11.78 41.10
CA ARG A 132 9.55 12.85 40.14
C ARG A 132 10.69 13.49 39.33
N SER A 133 10.29 14.03 38.16
CA SER A 133 10.63 15.32 37.50
C SER A 133 11.90 16.11 37.88
N THR A 134 12.69 16.49 36.86
CA THR A 134 13.32 17.82 36.76
C THR A 134 13.30 18.36 35.32
N SER A 135 13.42 19.68 35.20
CA SER A 135 12.94 20.54 34.13
C SER A 135 14.06 21.28 33.39
N LEU A 136 13.76 21.69 32.14
CA LEU A 136 14.30 22.82 31.34
C LEU A 136 15.80 22.90 30.96
N ARG A 137 16.06 22.96 29.64
CA ARG A 137 16.91 24.01 29.03
C ARG A 137 16.31 24.55 27.73
N LYS A 138 16.22 25.88 27.67
CA LYS A 138 15.71 26.73 26.58
C LYS A 138 16.79 26.93 25.51
N PHE A 139 16.38 26.96 24.24
CA PHE A 139 17.10 27.71 23.20
C PHE A 139 16.11 28.66 22.50
N LYS A 140 16.48 29.94 22.45
CA LYS A 140 15.79 31.01 21.71
C LYS A 140 16.43 31.12 20.33
N PHE A 141 15.62 31.20 19.28
CA PHE A 141 15.97 31.87 18.03
C PHE A 141 14.88 32.89 17.71
N HIS A 142 15.29 34.13 17.40
CA HIS A 142 14.46 35.24 16.95
C HIS A 142 14.48 35.28 15.42
N GLY A 143 13.33 35.47 14.77
CA GLY A 143 13.31 35.93 13.37
C GLY A 143 12.09 35.56 12.54
N LYS A 144 11.06 36.43 12.62
CA LYS A 144 9.95 36.67 11.68
C LYS A 144 8.73 35.73 11.68
N PHE A 145 7.63 36.42 11.94
CA PHE A 145 6.28 36.03 12.30
C PHE A 145 5.47 35.70 11.04
N LEU A 146 4.84 34.54 10.99
CA LEU A 146 3.59 34.34 10.26
C LEU A 146 2.56 33.84 11.27
N GLN A 147 1.54 34.66 11.53
CA GLN A 147 0.41 34.32 12.37
C GLN A 147 -0.37 33.19 11.70
N LEU A 148 -0.28 31.98 12.25
CA LEU A 148 -1.30 30.97 12.05
C LEU A 148 -2.30 31.10 13.19
N ASN A 149 -3.55 31.44 12.84
CA ASN A 149 -4.64 31.51 13.79
C ASN A 149 -4.80 30.17 14.52
N ARG A 150 -4.72 30.26 15.85
CA ARG A 150 -4.84 29.20 16.83
C ARG A 150 -6.28 28.71 16.86
N PHE A 151 -6.60 27.63 16.14
CA PHE A 151 -7.87 26.94 16.34
C PHE A 151 -7.83 26.24 17.70
N ASN A 152 -8.62 26.78 18.63
CA ASN A 152 -8.86 26.22 19.95
C ASN A 152 -9.49 24.83 19.82
N PHE A 153 -8.76 23.78 20.21
CA PHE A 153 -9.36 22.53 20.66
C PHE A 153 -10.10 22.81 21.97
N LYS A 154 -11.40 23.12 21.89
CA LYS A 154 -12.29 23.00 23.04
C LYS A 154 -12.69 21.54 23.17
N ALA A 155 -12.31 20.98 24.31
CA ALA A 155 -12.81 19.74 24.85
C ALA A 155 -14.35 19.68 24.77
N LEU A 156 -14.87 18.56 24.28
CA LEU A 156 -16.24 18.13 24.50
C LEU A 156 -16.20 16.97 25.51
N SER A 157 -16.02 17.34 26.77
CA SER A 157 -16.46 16.54 27.91
C SER A 157 -17.95 16.80 28.12
N SER A 158 -18.82 15.90 27.69
CA SER A 158 -20.13 15.66 28.33
C SER A 158 -20.81 14.43 27.73
N LEU A 159 -20.69 13.30 28.44
CA LEU A 159 -21.77 12.33 28.61
C LEU A 159 -21.43 11.50 29.84
N SER A 160 -22.25 11.68 30.87
CA SER A 160 -22.19 11.09 32.19
C SER A 160 -22.27 9.57 32.11
N ARG A 161 -21.31 8.86 32.72
CA ARG A 161 -21.37 7.41 32.98
C ARG A 161 -21.53 7.20 34.48
N PRO A 162 -22.54 6.45 34.97
CA PRO A 162 -22.61 6.08 36.37
C PRO A 162 -21.79 4.82 36.65
N SER A 163 -21.04 4.90 37.77
CA SER A 163 -20.53 3.85 38.67
C SER A 163 -19.83 2.59 38.13
N ASP A 164 -18.60 2.43 38.63
CA ASP A 164 -17.73 1.25 38.63
C ASP A 164 -18.44 -0.10 38.87
N HIS A 165 -18.11 -1.09 38.03
CA HIS A 165 -17.78 -2.46 38.44
C HIS A 165 -16.99 -3.18 37.32
N ASP A 166 -15.78 -3.63 37.68
CA ASP A 166 -14.87 -4.61 37.04
C ASP A 166 -14.81 -4.72 35.51
N GLN A 167 -13.81 -4.03 34.93
CA GLN A 167 -13.40 -4.23 33.54
C GLN A 167 -12.37 -5.35 33.41
N ASN A 168 -12.73 -6.38 32.65
CA ASN A 168 -11.78 -7.10 31.80
C ASN A 168 -11.55 -6.20 30.56
N PRO A 169 -10.31 -5.88 30.15
CA PRO A 169 -10.06 -4.95 29.05
C PRO A 169 -10.46 -5.62 27.74
N SER A 170 -11.72 -5.43 27.37
CA SER A 170 -12.27 -5.86 26.08
C SER A 170 -11.56 -5.02 25.02
N GLN A 171 -10.78 -5.64 24.14
CA GLN A 171 -10.16 -4.93 23.01
C GLN A 171 -11.26 -4.18 22.25
N GLU A 172 -11.15 -2.86 22.20
CA GLU A 172 -12.07 -1.98 21.50
C GLU A 172 -11.96 -2.31 20.00
N LEU A 173 -13.09 -2.72 19.39
CA LEU A 173 -13.19 -3.25 18.02
C LEU A 173 -14.19 -2.38 17.24
N ALA A 174 -13.88 -2.08 15.99
CA ALA A 174 -14.84 -1.51 15.04
C ALA A 174 -14.91 -2.32 13.74
N LEU A 175 -16.04 -2.22 13.05
CA LEU A 175 -16.31 -2.96 11.81
C LEU A 175 -16.40 -1.98 10.64
N LEU A 176 -15.66 -2.26 9.57
CA LEU A 176 -15.79 -1.58 8.29
C LEU A 176 -16.48 -2.54 7.32
N LEU A 177 -17.59 -2.12 6.73
CA LEU A 177 -18.39 -2.92 5.81
C LEU A 177 -18.27 -2.36 4.40
N GLU A 178 -17.83 -3.19 3.46
CA GLU A 178 -17.95 -2.88 2.04
C GLU A 178 -19.42 -2.85 1.59
N VAL A 179 -19.72 -2.14 0.51
CA VAL A 179 -21.06 -2.21 -0.09
C VAL A 179 -21.19 -3.43 -0.98
N GLU A 180 -20.29 -3.53 -1.97
CA GLU A 180 -20.35 -4.52 -3.03
C GLU A 180 -20.00 -5.91 -2.47
N GLY A 181 -20.93 -6.85 -2.62
CA GLY A 181 -20.76 -8.23 -2.13
C GLY A 181 -20.97 -8.41 -0.63
N VAL A 182 -21.07 -7.34 0.18
CA VAL A 182 -21.28 -7.43 1.63
C VAL A 182 -22.66 -6.91 2.02
N ILE A 183 -22.91 -5.61 1.88
CA ILE A 183 -24.24 -5.02 2.15
C ILE A 183 -25.23 -5.40 1.03
N MET A 184 -24.77 -5.46 -0.21
CA MET A 184 -25.60 -5.73 -1.39
C MET A 184 -24.89 -6.67 -2.36
N ASP A 185 -25.59 -7.68 -2.88
CA ASP A 185 -25.07 -8.57 -3.95
C ASP A 185 -25.61 -8.15 -5.32
N ALA A 186 -25.05 -7.07 -5.87
CA ALA A 186 -25.42 -6.55 -7.18
C ALA A 186 -25.13 -7.54 -8.31
N TYR A 187 -24.11 -8.39 -8.18
CA TYR A 187 -23.73 -9.36 -9.21
C TYR A 187 -24.79 -10.43 -9.42
N ARG A 188 -25.51 -10.81 -8.37
CA ARG A 188 -26.57 -11.82 -8.48
C ARG A 188 -27.62 -11.49 -9.53
N LEU A 189 -28.00 -10.21 -9.63
CA LEU A 189 -29.09 -9.74 -10.50
C LEU A 189 -28.60 -8.86 -11.66
N GLY A 190 -27.57 -8.06 -11.41
CA GLY A 190 -27.06 -7.06 -12.35
C GLY A 190 -26.02 -7.60 -13.31
N ASN A 191 -25.26 -8.66 -12.98
CA ASN A 191 -24.04 -8.98 -13.74
C ASN A 191 -24.28 -9.18 -15.25
N ARG A 192 -25.27 -10.01 -15.59
CA ARG A 192 -25.66 -10.25 -16.99
C ARG A 192 -26.12 -8.97 -17.69
N GLN A 193 -26.93 -8.16 -17.00
CA GLN A 193 -27.45 -6.91 -17.57
C GLN A 193 -26.32 -5.91 -17.81
N SER A 194 -25.35 -5.83 -16.89
CA SER A 194 -24.18 -4.98 -17.03
C SER A 194 -23.28 -5.37 -18.20
N PHE A 195 -23.15 -6.67 -18.51
CA PHE A 195 -22.48 -7.11 -19.75
C PHE A 195 -23.22 -6.60 -21.00
N ASN A 196 -24.55 -6.75 -21.04
CA ASN A 196 -25.34 -6.31 -22.20
C ASN A 196 -25.23 -4.78 -22.40
N VAL A 197 -25.28 -4.01 -21.32
CA VAL A 197 -25.07 -2.55 -21.37
C VAL A 197 -23.65 -2.22 -21.84
N ALA A 198 -22.63 -2.95 -21.38
CA ALA A 198 -21.25 -2.75 -21.82
C ALA A 198 -21.07 -3.04 -23.32
N PHE A 199 -21.68 -4.11 -23.82
CA PHE A 199 -21.67 -4.43 -25.24
C PHE A 199 -22.30 -3.32 -26.07
N GLN A 200 -23.47 -2.83 -25.66
CA GLN A 200 -24.14 -1.72 -26.32
C GLN A 200 -23.28 -0.44 -26.33
N LYS A 201 -22.65 -0.07 -25.20
CA LYS A 201 -21.75 1.09 -25.11
C LYS A 201 -20.53 0.99 -26.03
N LEU A 202 -20.09 -0.22 -26.35
CA LEU A 202 -18.97 -0.49 -27.25
C LEU A 202 -19.40 -0.71 -28.71
N GLY A 203 -20.68 -0.49 -29.03
CA GLY A 203 -21.22 -0.68 -30.39
C GLY A 203 -21.37 -2.14 -30.81
N LEU A 204 -21.44 -3.06 -29.83
CA LEU A 204 -21.61 -4.50 -30.04
C LEU A 204 -23.09 -4.88 -29.87
N ASP A 205 -23.99 -4.18 -30.56
CA ASP A 205 -25.44 -4.31 -30.36
C ASP A 205 -25.98 -5.73 -30.60
N CYS A 206 -25.26 -6.52 -31.41
CA CYS A 206 -25.58 -7.94 -31.65
C CYS A 206 -25.21 -8.86 -30.48
N ALA A 207 -24.35 -8.41 -29.55
CA ALA A 207 -23.97 -9.14 -28.36
C ALA A 207 -24.95 -8.80 -27.23
N ASN A 208 -26.06 -9.52 -27.17
CA ASN A 208 -27.03 -9.43 -26.09
C ASN A 208 -27.25 -10.82 -25.49
N TRP A 209 -26.73 -11.04 -24.28
CA TRP A 209 -26.82 -12.33 -23.60
C TRP A 209 -28.18 -12.50 -22.91
N SER A 210 -28.94 -13.46 -23.42
CA SER A 210 -30.07 -14.04 -22.70
C SER A 210 -29.57 -14.81 -21.48
N GLU A 211 -30.45 -15.03 -20.51
CA GLU A 211 -30.11 -15.77 -19.28
C GLU A 211 -29.54 -17.17 -19.56
N PRO A 212 -30.11 -18.01 -20.45
CA PRO A 212 -29.54 -19.31 -20.77
C PRO A 212 -28.13 -19.25 -21.35
N VAL A 213 -27.86 -18.26 -22.22
CA VAL A 213 -26.53 -18.07 -22.84
C VAL A 213 -25.51 -17.68 -21.77
N TYR A 214 -25.86 -16.70 -20.93
CA TYR A 214 -24.97 -16.25 -19.86
C TYR A 214 -24.66 -17.37 -18.87
N LEU A 215 -25.65 -18.15 -18.45
CA LEU A 215 -25.44 -19.28 -17.53
C LEU A 215 -24.58 -20.40 -18.14
N ASP A 216 -24.73 -20.70 -19.43
CA ASP A 216 -23.86 -21.66 -20.14
C ASP A 216 -22.41 -21.18 -20.17
N LEU A 217 -22.18 -19.90 -20.50
CA LEU A 217 -20.85 -19.31 -20.50
C LEU A 217 -20.23 -19.30 -19.10
N LEU A 218 -20.99 -18.88 -18.10
CA LEU A 218 -20.57 -18.82 -16.69
C LEU A 218 -20.15 -20.21 -16.18
N ARG A 219 -20.91 -21.25 -16.54
CA ARG A 219 -20.58 -22.64 -16.20
C ARG A 219 -19.28 -23.08 -16.86
N LYS A 220 -19.09 -22.80 -18.15
CA LYS A 220 -17.91 -23.21 -18.94
C LYS A 220 -16.64 -22.46 -18.58
N SER A 221 -16.77 -21.21 -18.13
CA SER A 221 -15.64 -20.40 -17.68
C SER A 221 -15.26 -20.65 -16.22
N ALA A 222 -16.06 -21.43 -15.48
CA ALA A 222 -15.95 -21.57 -14.03
C ALA A 222 -16.06 -20.22 -13.28
N GLY A 223 -16.80 -19.25 -13.83
CA GLY A 223 -17.00 -17.94 -13.22
C GLY A 223 -15.99 -16.86 -13.65
N ASP A 224 -14.92 -17.23 -14.38
CA ASP A 224 -13.91 -16.28 -14.84
C ASP A 224 -14.46 -15.37 -15.94
N GLU A 225 -14.57 -14.07 -15.68
CA GLU A 225 -15.22 -13.11 -16.57
C GLU A 225 -14.44 -12.87 -17.88
N GLU A 226 -13.10 -12.92 -17.84
CA GLU A 226 -12.28 -12.82 -19.06
C GLU A 226 -12.51 -14.03 -19.95
N ARG A 227 -12.53 -15.23 -19.35
CA ARG A 227 -12.78 -16.48 -20.05
C ARG A 227 -14.20 -16.58 -20.60
N ILE A 228 -15.21 -16.02 -19.93
CA ILE A 228 -16.57 -15.88 -20.50
C ILE A 228 -16.50 -15.14 -21.83
N LEU A 229 -15.83 -13.98 -21.86
CA LEU A 229 -15.72 -13.17 -23.06
C LEU A 229 -14.94 -13.89 -24.17
N ILE A 230 -13.82 -14.53 -23.83
CA ILE A 230 -13.03 -15.32 -24.79
C ILE A 230 -13.87 -16.45 -25.39
N LEU A 231 -14.59 -17.22 -24.56
CA LEU A 231 -15.44 -18.32 -25.02
C LEU A 231 -16.56 -17.84 -25.95
N TYR A 232 -17.17 -16.71 -25.60
CA TYR A 232 -18.24 -16.11 -26.41
C TYR A 232 -17.73 -15.65 -27.77
N PHE A 233 -16.69 -14.81 -27.83
CA PHE A 233 -16.17 -14.27 -29.08
C PHE A 233 -15.46 -15.32 -29.95
N ASN A 234 -14.88 -16.36 -29.35
CA ASN A 234 -14.36 -17.50 -30.13
C ASN A 234 -15.49 -18.29 -30.82
N ARG A 235 -16.69 -18.31 -30.24
CA ARG A 235 -17.84 -19.04 -30.80
C ARG A 235 -18.61 -18.23 -31.84
N ILE A 236 -18.86 -16.95 -31.56
CA ILE A 236 -19.70 -16.08 -32.40
C ILE A 236 -18.88 -15.28 -33.41
N GLY A 237 -17.59 -15.10 -33.15
CA GLY A 237 -16.68 -14.27 -33.95
C GLY A 237 -16.24 -13.03 -33.17
N TRP A 238 -14.97 -12.67 -33.34
CA TRP A 238 -14.42 -11.41 -32.82
C TRP A 238 -14.80 -10.25 -33.74
N PRO A 239 -14.90 -9.01 -33.24
CA PRO A 239 -15.14 -7.84 -34.10
C PRO A 239 -14.09 -7.76 -35.22
N THR A 240 -14.53 -7.56 -36.46
CA THR A 240 -13.66 -7.62 -37.66
C THR A 240 -12.55 -6.58 -37.66
N SER A 241 -12.78 -5.43 -37.01
CA SER A 241 -11.81 -4.35 -36.87
C SER A 241 -10.75 -4.60 -35.79
N LEU A 242 -10.85 -5.69 -35.02
CA LEU A 242 -9.99 -5.94 -33.86
C LEU A 242 -8.82 -6.87 -34.21
N PRO A 243 -7.56 -6.37 -34.18
CA PRO A 243 -6.38 -7.20 -34.38
C PRO A 243 -6.21 -8.25 -33.28
N THR A 244 -5.58 -9.39 -33.59
CA THR A 244 -5.34 -10.47 -32.62
C THR A 244 -4.50 -10.00 -31.41
N SER A 245 -3.55 -9.09 -31.62
CA SER A 245 -2.72 -8.51 -30.55
C SER A 245 -3.50 -7.65 -29.56
N GLU A 246 -4.67 -7.16 -29.93
CA GLU A 246 -5.45 -6.21 -29.12
C GLU A 246 -6.63 -6.88 -28.38
N LYS A 247 -6.83 -8.19 -28.57
CA LYS A 247 -7.91 -8.94 -27.91
C LYS A 247 -7.92 -8.78 -26.39
N GLY A 248 -6.75 -8.77 -25.75
CA GLY A 248 -6.62 -8.54 -24.31
C GLY A 248 -7.10 -7.15 -23.87
N SER A 249 -6.64 -6.10 -24.55
CA SER A 249 -7.05 -4.71 -24.30
C SER A 249 -8.55 -4.50 -24.51
N PHE A 250 -9.10 -5.15 -25.53
CA PHE A 250 -10.53 -5.14 -25.80
C PHE A 250 -11.34 -5.81 -24.68
N ILE A 251 -10.95 -7.00 -24.23
CA ILE A 251 -11.58 -7.68 -23.07
C ILE A 251 -11.56 -6.76 -21.85
N LYS A 252 -10.41 -6.17 -21.53
CA LYS A 252 -10.28 -5.22 -20.42
C LYS A 252 -11.21 -4.02 -20.57
N SER A 253 -11.42 -3.54 -21.79
CA SER A 253 -12.35 -2.45 -22.07
C SER A 253 -13.80 -2.85 -21.86
N VAL A 254 -14.21 -4.06 -22.29
CA VAL A 254 -15.53 -4.61 -21.99
C VAL A 254 -15.75 -4.74 -20.48
N LEU A 255 -14.79 -5.32 -19.74
CA LEU A 255 -14.90 -5.50 -18.30
C LEU A 255 -14.95 -4.16 -17.55
N ARG A 256 -14.21 -3.15 -18.03
CA ARG A 256 -14.26 -1.78 -17.50
C ARG A 256 -15.65 -1.17 -17.69
N GLU A 257 -16.21 -1.22 -18.89
CA GLU A 257 -17.56 -0.68 -19.15
C GLU A 257 -18.65 -1.47 -18.42
N LYS A 258 -18.47 -2.77 -18.27
CA LYS A 258 -19.35 -3.63 -17.48
C LYS A 258 -19.31 -3.26 -15.99
N ARG A 259 -18.14 -2.94 -15.43
CA ARG A 259 -18.04 -2.45 -14.05
C ARG A 259 -18.77 -1.11 -13.88
N ASN A 260 -18.58 -0.17 -14.82
CA ASN A 260 -19.31 1.11 -14.81
C ASN A 260 -20.84 0.89 -14.88
N ALA A 261 -21.29 -0.05 -15.72
CA ALA A 261 -22.71 -0.39 -15.85
C ALA A 261 -23.27 -1.08 -14.60
N LEU A 262 -22.45 -1.86 -13.88
CA LEU A 262 -22.84 -2.47 -12.61
C LEU A 262 -22.96 -1.44 -11.48
N ASP A 263 -22.04 -0.49 -11.41
CA ASP A 263 -22.12 0.67 -10.51
C ASP A 263 -23.42 1.47 -10.77
N GLU A 264 -23.75 1.70 -12.04
CA GLU A 264 -24.98 2.40 -12.44
C GLU A 264 -26.23 1.57 -12.13
N PHE A 265 -26.18 0.26 -12.32
CA PHE A 265 -27.24 -0.68 -11.93
C PHE A 265 -27.49 -0.63 -10.42
N LEU A 266 -26.43 -0.65 -9.61
CA LEU A 266 -26.52 -0.57 -8.15
C LEU A 266 -27.23 0.70 -7.70
N VAL A 267 -26.98 1.84 -8.38
CA VAL A 267 -27.63 3.12 -8.09
C VAL A 267 -29.09 3.17 -8.56
N SER A 268 -29.39 2.60 -9.72
CA SER A 268 -30.69 2.72 -10.39
C SER A 268 -31.73 1.72 -9.89
N THR A 269 -31.31 0.62 -9.28
CA THR A 269 -32.21 -0.47 -8.90
C THR A 269 -32.53 -0.54 -7.43
N SER A 270 -33.70 -1.11 -7.14
CA SER A 270 -34.19 -1.47 -5.82
C SER A 270 -33.43 -2.63 -5.16
N SER A 271 -32.19 -2.92 -5.57
CA SER A 271 -31.38 -4.06 -5.11
C SER A 271 -31.53 -4.26 -3.59
N PRO A 272 -31.97 -5.44 -3.13
CA PRO A 272 -32.26 -5.63 -1.71
C PRO A 272 -30.96 -5.62 -0.90
N LEU A 273 -31.09 -5.25 0.37
CA LEU A 273 -30.03 -5.50 1.34
C LEU A 273 -29.81 -7.00 1.48
N ARG A 274 -28.56 -7.41 1.70
CA ARG A 274 -28.20 -8.81 1.90
C ARG A 274 -28.91 -9.35 3.14
N PRO A 275 -29.54 -10.54 3.09
CA PRO A 275 -30.21 -11.10 4.26
C PRO A 275 -29.28 -11.17 5.49
N GLY A 276 -29.82 -10.75 6.65
CA GLY A 276 -29.12 -10.74 7.92
C GLY A 276 -28.25 -9.50 8.21
N ILE A 277 -28.03 -8.60 7.25
CA ILE A 277 -27.23 -7.37 7.50
C ILE A 277 -27.88 -6.44 8.53
N GLU A 278 -29.20 -6.30 8.49
CA GLU A 278 -29.93 -5.42 9.41
C GLU A 278 -29.80 -5.91 10.85
N GLU A 279 -30.04 -7.21 11.07
CA GLU A 279 -29.85 -7.86 12.37
C GLU A 279 -28.39 -7.79 12.82
N PHE A 280 -27.44 -7.96 11.89
CA PHE A 280 -26.01 -7.83 12.19
C PHE A 280 -25.64 -6.42 12.68
N ILE A 281 -26.17 -5.36 12.06
CA ILE A 281 -25.99 -3.97 12.49
C ILE A 281 -26.62 -3.74 13.87
N ASP A 282 -27.83 -4.25 14.09
CA ASP A 282 -28.55 -4.11 15.36
C ASP A 282 -27.78 -4.83 16.50
N ASN A 283 -27.26 -6.02 16.24
CA ASN A 283 -26.42 -6.78 17.17
C ASN A 283 -25.11 -6.05 17.47
N ALA A 284 -24.43 -5.51 16.44
CA ALA A 284 -23.20 -4.74 16.62
C ALA A 284 -23.42 -3.53 17.54
N TYR A 285 -24.51 -2.80 17.30
CA TYR A 285 -24.89 -1.65 18.12
C TYR A 285 -25.20 -2.06 19.57
N SER A 286 -25.95 -3.14 19.77
CA SER A 286 -26.26 -3.65 21.12
C SER A 286 -25.03 -4.07 21.92
N GLU A 287 -24.00 -4.57 21.22
CA GLU A 287 -22.71 -4.97 21.81
C GLU A 287 -21.69 -3.82 21.87
N GLY A 288 -22.08 -2.59 21.53
CA GLY A 288 -21.24 -1.40 21.55
C GLY A 288 -20.10 -1.40 20.53
N VAL A 289 -20.26 -2.12 19.40
CA VAL A 289 -19.27 -2.20 18.32
C VAL A 289 -19.63 -1.18 17.23
N PRO A 290 -18.79 -0.15 16.98
CA PRO A 290 -19.04 0.82 15.92
C PRO A 290 -19.03 0.15 14.54
N VAL A 291 -20.02 0.52 13.70
CA VAL A 291 -20.14 0.04 12.32
C VAL A 291 -19.97 1.19 11.35
N ILE A 292 -19.02 1.03 10.42
CA ILE A 292 -18.66 1.99 9.40
C ILE A 292 -18.94 1.38 8.03
N ILE A 293 -19.71 2.06 7.19
CA ILE A 293 -20.00 1.63 5.83
C ILE A 293 -19.12 2.42 4.88
N VAL A 294 -18.34 1.73 4.04
CA VAL A 294 -17.38 2.36 3.12
C VAL A 294 -17.96 2.36 1.71
N THR A 295 -18.32 3.54 1.19
CA THR A 295 -18.91 3.72 -0.16
C THR A 295 -17.95 4.34 -1.17
N SER A 296 -16.82 4.89 -0.71
CA SER A 296 -15.82 5.60 -1.51
C SER A 296 -15.02 4.75 -2.50
N TYR A 297 -15.27 3.44 -2.54
CA TYR A 297 -14.67 2.54 -3.54
C TYR A 297 -15.23 2.79 -4.93
N SER A 298 -16.49 3.24 -5.01
CA SER A 298 -17.19 3.46 -6.27
C SER A 298 -17.18 4.94 -6.64
N LYS A 299 -17.10 5.21 -7.95
CA LYS A 299 -17.30 6.55 -8.50
C LYS A 299 -18.67 7.13 -8.14
N SER A 300 -19.64 6.26 -7.89
CA SER A 300 -21.00 6.62 -7.51
C SER A 300 -21.25 6.54 -5.99
N GLY A 301 -20.18 6.58 -5.17
CA GLY A 301 -20.23 6.40 -3.72
C GLY A 301 -21.30 7.25 -3.01
N ASP A 302 -21.48 8.52 -3.39
CA ASP A 302 -22.48 9.40 -2.77
C ASP A 302 -23.92 8.99 -3.11
N LYS A 303 -24.14 8.50 -4.33
CA LYS A 303 -25.46 7.99 -4.76
C LYS A 303 -25.79 6.70 -4.02
N ILE A 304 -24.79 5.81 -3.89
CA ILE A 304 -24.89 4.55 -3.14
C ILE A 304 -25.15 4.83 -1.66
N ALA A 305 -24.46 5.80 -1.06
CA ALA A 305 -24.69 6.20 0.33
C ALA A 305 -26.14 6.62 0.57
N ARG A 306 -26.73 7.44 -0.31
CA ARG A 306 -28.14 7.81 -0.23
C ARG A 306 -29.08 6.61 -0.31
N LEU A 307 -28.81 5.67 -1.22
CA LEU A 307 -29.59 4.45 -1.36
C LEU A 307 -29.53 3.58 -0.09
N ILE A 308 -28.35 3.45 0.52
CA ILE A 308 -28.17 2.70 1.76
C ILE A 308 -28.93 3.36 2.91
N ILE A 309 -28.88 4.69 3.02
CA ILE A 309 -29.63 5.46 4.02
C ILE A 309 -31.14 5.21 3.88
N GLU A 310 -31.65 5.24 2.65
CA GLU A 310 -33.05 4.97 2.35
C GLU A 310 -33.45 3.54 2.77
N LYS A 311 -32.62 2.55 2.43
CA LYS A 311 -32.91 1.13 2.67
C LYS A 311 -32.78 0.71 4.14
N LEU A 312 -31.79 1.21 4.86
CA LEU A 312 -31.61 0.90 6.29
C LEU A 312 -32.65 1.60 7.16
N GLY A 313 -33.21 2.71 6.69
CA GLY A 313 -34.17 3.51 7.42
C GLY A 313 -33.52 4.35 8.54
N ARG A 314 -34.27 5.35 9.02
CA ARG A 314 -33.74 6.36 9.97
C ARG A 314 -33.21 5.78 11.27
N GLU A 315 -33.83 4.71 11.78
CA GLU A 315 -33.42 4.09 13.04
C GLU A 315 -32.02 3.51 12.95
N ARG A 316 -31.74 2.66 11.94
CA ARG A 316 -30.43 2.01 11.78
C ARG A 316 -29.36 2.96 11.24
N VAL A 317 -29.74 3.96 10.46
CA VAL A 317 -28.81 5.01 10.00
C VAL A 317 -28.17 5.75 11.17
N SER A 318 -28.89 5.92 12.29
CA SER A 318 -28.30 6.52 13.50
C SER A 318 -27.29 5.62 14.22
N LYS A 319 -27.26 4.32 13.90
CA LYS A 319 -26.38 3.30 14.49
C LYS A 319 -25.10 3.06 13.68
N VAL A 320 -25.02 3.60 12.45
CA VAL A 320 -23.89 3.40 11.54
C VAL A 320 -23.29 4.73 11.10
N LYS A 321 -22.03 4.71 10.68
CA LYS A 321 -21.36 5.87 10.07
C LYS A 321 -21.02 5.56 8.62
N ILE A 322 -21.34 6.43 7.68
CA ILE A 322 -21.05 6.23 6.27
C ILE A 322 -19.83 7.06 5.89
N VAL A 323 -18.85 6.43 5.23
CA VAL A 323 -17.63 7.06 4.73
C VAL A 323 -17.67 7.02 3.20
N GLY A 324 -18.07 8.14 2.63
CA GLY A 324 -18.07 8.42 1.20
C GLY A 324 -16.82 9.19 0.77
N ASN A 325 -16.85 9.75 -0.45
CA ASN A 325 -15.68 10.43 -1.02
C ASN A 325 -15.31 11.68 -0.22
N GLU A 326 -16.32 12.44 0.23
CA GLU A 326 -16.12 13.66 1.01
C GLU A 326 -15.45 13.39 2.37
N GLU A 327 -15.86 12.33 3.07
CA GLU A 327 -15.25 11.94 4.35
C GLU A 327 -13.80 11.48 4.16
N VAL A 328 -13.51 10.77 3.06
CA VAL A 328 -12.13 10.40 2.71
C VAL A 328 -11.29 11.63 2.45
N GLU A 329 -11.79 12.60 1.67
CA GLU A 329 -11.06 13.84 1.39
C GLU A 329 -10.75 14.66 2.64
N LYS A 330 -11.66 14.65 3.62
CA LYS A 330 -11.49 15.35 4.91
C LYS A 330 -10.59 14.60 5.90
N SER A 331 -10.41 13.29 5.75
CA SER A 331 -9.56 12.49 6.64
C SER A 331 -8.09 12.95 6.63
N LEU A 332 -7.36 12.72 7.71
CA LEU A 332 -5.93 13.05 7.80
C LEU A 332 -5.14 12.37 6.67
N TYR A 333 -5.43 11.09 6.42
CA TYR A 333 -4.76 10.33 5.37
C TYR A 333 -5.15 10.84 3.98
N GLY A 334 -6.42 11.13 3.73
CA GLY A 334 -6.86 11.67 2.44
C GLY A 334 -6.25 13.04 2.15
N GLN A 335 -6.15 13.91 3.15
CA GLN A 335 -5.44 15.18 3.05
C GLN A 335 -3.95 14.98 2.79
N LEU A 336 -3.28 14.01 3.40
CA LEU A 336 -1.87 13.71 3.14
C LEU A 336 -1.63 13.10 1.75
N ALA A 337 -2.52 12.20 1.32
CA ALA A 337 -2.49 11.63 -0.02
C ALA A 337 -2.66 12.71 -1.08
N ARG A 338 -3.48 13.74 -0.80
CA ARG A 338 -3.66 14.95 -1.61
C ARG A 338 -2.60 16.03 -1.36
N SER A 339 -1.96 16.14 -0.21
CA SER A 339 -0.93 17.17 0.01
C SER A 339 0.34 16.86 -0.79
N LYS A 340 0.50 15.60 -1.21
CA LYS A 340 1.43 15.19 -2.27
C LYS A 340 1.06 15.72 -3.67
N VAL A 341 -0.12 16.33 -3.82
CA VAL A 341 -0.74 16.98 -5.01
C VAL A 341 -0.78 18.52 -4.80
N PHE A 342 -0.11 19.06 -3.77
CA PHE A 342 0.03 20.51 -3.56
C PHE A 342 1.49 21.00 -3.53
N SER A 343 2.46 20.17 -3.90
CA SER A 343 3.74 20.72 -4.39
C SER A 343 3.45 21.42 -5.72
N SER A 344 4.08 22.56 -5.99
CA SER A 344 3.81 23.44 -7.13
C SER A 344 3.47 22.70 -8.43
N ASP A 345 2.64 23.29 -9.31
CA ASP A 345 2.21 22.72 -10.61
C ASP A 345 3.38 22.11 -11.42
N LEU A 346 4.59 22.65 -11.26
CA LEU A 346 5.82 22.12 -11.85
C LEU A 346 6.37 20.86 -11.15
N ASP A 347 6.39 20.83 -9.82
CA ASP A 347 6.82 19.67 -9.02
C ASP A 347 5.84 18.50 -9.15
N GLU A 348 4.54 18.81 -9.30
CA GLU A 348 3.51 17.80 -9.52
C GLU A 348 3.60 17.20 -10.93
N GLN A 349 3.82 18.03 -11.96
CA GLN A 349 4.13 17.54 -13.32
C GLN A 349 5.39 16.68 -13.31
N LEU A 350 6.44 17.09 -12.60
CA LEU A 350 7.67 16.31 -12.43
C LEU A 350 7.44 15.00 -11.68
N ALA A 351 6.64 15.00 -10.61
CA ALA A 351 6.33 13.80 -9.85
C ALA A 351 5.43 12.83 -10.63
N MET A 352 4.49 13.36 -11.42
CA MET A 352 3.63 12.57 -12.31
C MET A 352 4.43 11.98 -13.47
N GLU A 353 5.28 12.77 -14.14
CA GLU A 353 6.19 12.27 -15.17
C GLU A 353 7.22 11.30 -14.60
N ALA A 354 7.74 11.53 -13.38
CA ALA A 354 8.61 10.58 -12.70
C ALA A 354 7.90 9.27 -12.37
N LYS A 355 6.67 9.30 -11.83
CA LYS A 355 5.85 8.09 -11.60
C LYS A 355 5.58 7.35 -12.90
N LYS A 356 5.27 8.07 -13.98
CA LYS A 356 5.02 7.52 -15.31
C LYS A 356 6.29 6.91 -15.91
N ALA A 357 7.45 7.56 -15.77
CA ALA A 357 8.75 7.06 -16.19
C ALA A 357 9.17 5.81 -15.39
N VAL A 358 9.01 5.82 -14.06
CA VAL A 358 9.26 4.66 -13.20
C VAL A 358 8.33 3.51 -13.57
N SER A 359 7.06 3.79 -13.85
CA SER A 359 6.11 2.77 -14.30
C SER A 359 6.48 2.21 -15.67
N ALA A 360 6.88 3.06 -16.62
CA ALA A 360 7.33 2.64 -17.94
C ALA A 360 8.60 1.78 -17.85
N GLU A 361 9.54 2.13 -16.97
CA GLU A 361 10.76 1.35 -16.77
C GLU A 361 10.50 0.02 -16.05
N LYS A 362 9.63 0.01 -15.02
CA LYS A 362 9.13 -1.24 -14.41
C LYS A 362 8.48 -2.13 -15.45
N GLN A 363 7.68 -1.56 -16.36
CA GLN A 363 7.07 -2.31 -17.45
C GLN A 363 8.10 -2.82 -18.46
N ARG A 364 9.16 -2.05 -18.76
CA ARG A 364 10.27 -2.47 -19.63
C ARG A 364 11.05 -3.64 -19.04
N ILE A 365 11.39 -3.55 -17.75
CA ILE A 365 12.07 -4.61 -17.00
C ILE A 365 11.17 -5.84 -16.95
N ALA A 366 9.89 -5.69 -16.62
CA ALA A 366 8.94 -6.79 -16.59
C ALA A 366 8.80 -7.45 -17.96
N LYS A 367 8.70 -6.69 -19.07
CA LYS A 367 8.68 -7.25 -20.43
C LYS A 367 9.97 -8.00 -20.79
N LYS A 368 11.14 -7.50 -20.36
CA LYS A 368 12.42 -8.21 -20.55
C LYS A 368 12.46 -9.52 -19.77
N VAL A 369 12.09 -9.49 -18.49
CA VAL A 369 12.03 -10.68 -17.64
C VAL A 369 11.01 -11.68 -18.19
N ALA A 370 9.85 -11.20 -18.63
CA ALA A 370 8.80 -12.01 -19.20
C ALA A 370 9.22 -12.63 -20.55
N SER A 371 9.96 -11.90 -21.39
CA SER A 371 10.58 -12.43 -22.62
C SER A 371 11.58 -13.55 -22.32
N VAL A 372 12.45 -13.36 -21.32
CA VAL A 372 13.40 -14.39 -20.86
C VAL A 372 12.68 -15.62 -20.33
N LEU A 373 11.56 -15.41 -19.63
CA LEU A 373 10.77 -16.48 -19.01
C LEU A 373 9.66 -17.04 -19.91
N LYS A 374 9.51 -16.55 -21.16
CA LYS A 374 8.38 -16.84 -22.07
C LYS A 374 6.99 -16.63 -21.42
N LEU A 375 6.88 -15.65 -20.53
CA LEU A 375 5.63 -15.25 -19.89
C LEU A 375 5.12 -13.95 -20.55
N SER A 376 3.81 -13.73 -20.49
CA SER A 376 3.19 -12.43 -20.80
C SER A 376 2.89 -11.72 -19.48
N VAL A 377 3.45 -10.52 -19.28
CA VAL A 377 3.18 -9.70 -18.09
C VAL A 377 2.54 -8.38 -18.53
N GLU A 378 1.28 -8.19 -18.14
CA GLU A 378 0.63 -6.88 -18.15
C GLU A 378 0.66 -6.32 -16.73
N ILE A 379 1.41 -5.25 -16.51
CA ILE A 379 1.37 -4.51 -15.24
C ILE A 379 0.26 -3.46 -15.39
N ASP A 380 -0.91 -3.73 -14.80
CA ASP A 380 -2.01 -2.77 -14.75
C ASP A 380 -1.65 -1.60 -13.84
N THR A 381 -1.25 -0.47 -14.44
CA THR A 381 -1.10 0.82 -13.75
C THR A 381 -2.44 1.32 -13.17
N SER A 382 -3.55 0.94 -13.79
CA SER A 382 -4.92 1.13 -13.30
C SER A 382 -5.15 0.52 -11.91
N SER A 383 -4.50 -0.60 -11.58
CA SER A 383 -4.66 -1.27 -10.28
C SER A 383 -4.07 -0.46 -9.13
N SER A 384 -2.99 0.28 -9.40
CA SER A 384 -2.27 1.09 -8.39
C SER A 384 -3.09 2.29 -7.92
N GLU A 385 -3.78 2.97 -8.83
CA GLU A 385 -4.64 4.11 -8.48
C GLU A 385 -5.91 3.66 -7.74
N SER A 386 -6.50 2.55 -8.17
CA SER A 386 -7.65 1.94 -7.49
C SER A 386 -7.30 1.48 -6.07
N LEU A 387 -6.11 0.89 -5.88
CA LEU A 387 -5.66 0.44 -4.57
C LEU A 387 -5.39 1.62 -3.63
N GLN A 388 -4.83 2.74 -4.13
CA GLN A 388 -4.62 3.95 -3.32
C GLN A 388 -5.94 4.52 -2.80
N LYS A 389 -6.99 4.53 -3.64
CA LYS A 389 -8.34 4.98 -3.22
C LYS A 389 -8.90 4.09 -2.10
N ILE A 390 -8.75 2.77 -2.23
CA ILE A 390 -9.18 1.81 -1.21
C ILE A 390 -8.41 2.01 0.10
N VAL A 391 -7.09 2.15 0.04
CA VAL A 391 -6.24 2.39 1.22
C VAL A 391 -6.65 3.68 1.94
N ALA A 392 -6.87 4.77 1.20
CA ALA A 392 -7.33 6.03 1.77
C ALA A 392 -8.71 5.89 2.43
N ALA A 393 -9.63 5.17 1.79
CA ALA A 393 -10.95 4.89 2.31
C ALA A 393 -10.93 4.08 3.61
N LEU A 394 -10.10 3.04 3.69
CA LEU A 394 -9.95 2.23 4.90
C LEU A 394 -9.33 3.03 6.06
N HIS A 395 -8.33 3.87 5.79
CA HIS A 395 -7.78 4.78 6.80
C HIS A 395 -8.84 5.78 7.29
N ALA A 396 -9.61 6.37 6.38
CA ALA A 396 -10.70 7.27 6.75
C ALA A 396 -11.76 6.54 7.57
N GLY A 397 -12.06 5.28 7.26
CA GLY A 397 -12.96 4.44 8.04
C GLY A 397 -12.49 4.23 9.48
N ALA A 398 -11.21 3.91 9.68
CA ALA A 398 -10.60 3.76 11.00
C ALA A 398 -10.59 5.09 11.80
N GLU A 399 -10.24 6.21 11.15
CA GLU A 399 -10.30 7.55 11.75
C GLU A 399 -11.73 7.88 12.20
N ASN A 400 -12.72 7.57 11.37
CA ASN A 400 -14.12 7.80 11.67
C ASN A 400 -14.66 6.90 12.80
N ALA A 401 -14.05 5.74 13.02
CA ALA A 401 -14.29 4.85 14.15
C ALA A 401 -13.60 5.34 15.44
N GLY A 402 -12.60 6.21 15.34
CA GLY A 402 -11.78 6.65 16.46
C GLY A 402 -10.79 5.59 16.96
N LEU A 403 -10.50 4.57 16.14
CA LEU A 403 -9.65 3.43 16.51
C LEU A 403 -8.44 3.29 15.57
N PRO A 404 -7.32 2.71 16.05
CA PRO A 404 -6.21 2.36 15.17
C PRO A 404 -6.64 1.29 14.16
N VAL A 405 -5.98 1.28 13.00
CA VAL A 405 -6.28 0.36 11.88
C VAL A 405 -6.26 -1.11 12.30
N CYS A 406 -5.34 -1.50 13.19
CA CYS A 406 -5.23 -2.87 13.67
C CYS A 406 -6.42 -3.34 14.54
N ASN A 407 -7.21 -2.40 15.08
CA ASN A 407 -8.40 -2.68 15.88
C ASN A 407 -9.69 -2.58 15.06
N CYS A 408 -9.58 -2.28 13.78
CA CYS A 408 -10.69 -2.25 12.85
C CYS A 408 -10.68 -3.55 12.03
N VAL A 409 -11.82 -4.22 11.90
CA VAL A 409 -11.95 -5.40 11.04
C VAL A 409 -12.72 -5.00 9.79
N LEU A 410 -12.11 -5.23 8.62
CA LEU A 410 -12.79 -5.10 7.34
C LEU A 410 -13.61 -6.36 7.05
N ILE A 411 -14.88 -6.18 6.74
CA ILE A 411 -15.72 -7.18 6.08
C ILE A 411 -15.71 -6.85 4.59
N ALA A 412 -14.95 -7.64 3.83
CA ALA A 412 -14.71 -7.42 2.41
C ALA A 412 -15.57 -8.35 1.53
N GLY A 413 -16.03 -7.82 0.39
CA GLY A 413 -16.74 -8.58 -0.64
C GLY A 413 -15.89 -8.80 -1.90
N SER A 414 -14.71 -8.18 -1.97
CA SER A 414 -13.87 -8.09 -3.17
C SER A 414 -12.39 -8.37 -2.88
N GLN A 415 -11.64 -8.85 -3.89
CA GLN A 415 -10.19 -9.06 -3.80
C GLN A 415 -9.43 -7.75 -3.55
N SER A 416 -9.91 -6.66 -4.15
CA SER A 416 -9.30 -5.33 -4.02
C SER A 416 -9.41 -4.79 -2.60
N GLY A 417 -10.52 -5.06 -1.93
CA GLY A 417 -10.71 -4.77 -0.51
C GLY A 417 -9.72 -5.50 0.39
N VAL A 418 -9.61 -6.82 0.17
CA VAL A 418 -8.65 -7.69 0.90
C VAL A 418 -7.21 -7.21 0.72
N ALA A 419 -6.81 -6.91 -0.52
CA ALA A 419 -5.47 -6.40 -0.81
C ALA A 419 -5.23 -5.02 -0.16
N GLY A 420 -6.25 -4.16 -0.12
CA GLY A 420 -6.19 -2.88 0.58
C GLY A 420 -6.00 -3.02 2.08
N ALA A 421 -6.74 -3.93 2.71
CA ALA A 421 -6.65 -4.22 4.14
C ALA A 421 -5.28 -4.81 4.52
N GLU A 422 -4.80 -5.79 3.76
CA GLU A 422 -3.47 -6.39 3.94
C GLU A 422 -2.37 -5.33 3.88
N ARG A 423 -2.47 -4.38 2.94
CA ARG A 423 -1.49 -3.30 2.74
C ARG A 423 -1.30 -2.41 3.96
N ILE A 424 -2.36 -2.23 4.76
CA ILE A 424 -2.36 -1.36 5.94
C ILE A 424 -2.37 -2.14 7.25
N GLY A 425 -2.32 -3.48 7.20
CA GLY A 425 -2.38 -4.34 8.37
C GLY A 425 -3.73 -4.34 9.08
N MET A 426 -4.82 -4.07 8.36
CA MET A 426 -6.18 -4.18 8.88
C MET A 426 -6.62 -5.65 8.81
N PRO A 427 -7.05 -6.29 9.92
CA PRO A 427 -7.67 -7.61 9.87
C PRO A 427 -8.85 -7.63 8.89
N CYS A 428 -8.93 -8.66 8.06
CA CYS A 428 -9.94 -8.78 7.02
C CYS A 428 -10.66 -10.12 7.09
N ILE A 429 -11.97 -10.09 7.02
CA ILE A 429 -12.84 -11.26 6.86
C ILE A 429 -13.61 -11.09 5.56
N VAL A 430 -13.67 -12.13 4.75
CA VAL A 430 -14.37 -12.08 3.47
C VAL A 430 -15.76 -12.65 3.61
N LEU A 431 -16.73 -11.94 3.06
CA LEU A 431 -18.08 -12.44 2.84
C LEU A 431 -18.24 -12.77 1.35
N ARG A 432 -18.36 -14.06 1.00
CA ARG A 432 -18.51 -14.47 -0.40
C ARG A 432 -19.81 -13.92 -0.97
N SER A 433 -19.76 -13.43 -2.19
CA SER A 433 -20.91 -13.00 -2.99
C SER A 433 -21.04 -13.87 -4.24
N SER A 434 -22.04 -13.60 -5.07
CA SER A 434 -22.16 -14.27 -6.38
C SER A 434 -20.90 -14.08 -7.24
N LEU A 435 -20.21 -12.94 -7.13
CA LEU A 435 -18.92 -12.69 -7.79
C LEU A 435 -17.80 -13.56 -7.22
N THR A 436 -17.70 -13.63 -5.90
CA THR A 436 -16.53 -14.18 -5.20
C THR A 436 -16.72 -15.60 -4.70
N SER A 437 -17.81 -16.26 -5.12
CA SER A 437 -18.18 -17.63 -4.69
C SER A 437 -17.10 -18.69 -4.92
N ARG A 438 -16.26 -18.52 -5.95
CA ARG A 438 -15.16 -19.44 -6.30
C ARG A 438 -13.77 -18.84 -6.07
N ALA A 439 -13.69 -17.61 -5.56
CA ALA A 439 -12.43 -16.93 -5.35
C ALA A 439 -11.76 -17.41 -4.05
N GLU A 440 -10.43 -17.44 -4.06
CA GLU A 440 -9.61 -17.76 -2.91
C GLU A 440 -9.03 -16.49 -2.29
N PHE A 441 -9.05 -16.42 -0.96
CA PHE A 441 -8.63 -15.23 -0.19
C PHE A 441 -7.56 -15.61 0.85
N PRO A 442 -6.32 -15.89 0.42
CA PRO A 442 -5.27 -16.39 1.32
C PRO A 442 -4.88 -15.39 2.42
N SER A 443 -4.99 -14.09 2.14
CA SER A 443 -4.67 -13.02 3.11
C SER A 443 -5.82 -12.71 4.07
N ALA A 444 -7.03 -13.24 3.83
CA ALA A 444 -8.16 -13.06 4.72
C ALA A 444 -8.03 -13.99 5.94
N LYS A 445 -8.42 -13.49 7.11
CA LYS A 445 -8.41 -14.29 8.34
C LYS A 445 -9.46 -15.40 8.31
N ALA A 446 -10.64 -15.10 7.75
CA ALA A 446 -11.71 -16.04 7.50
C ALA A 446 -12.48 -15.70 6.23
N VAL A 447 -13.20 -16.70 5.71
CA VAL A 447 -14.13 -16.56 4.61
C VAL A 447 -15.47 -17.15 5.04
N MET A 448 -16.54 -16.37 4.94
CA MET A 448 -17.91 -16.70 5.34
C MET A 448 -18.88 -16.58 4.15
N ASP A 449 -20.05 -17.21 4.23
CA ASP A 449 -21.06 -17.18 3.16
C ASP A 449 -22.24 -16.23 3.44
N GLY A 450 -22.33 -15.64 4.63
CA GLY A 450 -23.45 -14.77 4.99
C GLY A 450 -23.38 -14.19 6.40
N PHE A 451 -24.47 -13.54 6.80
CA PHE A 451 -24.67 -13.07 8.17
C PHE A 451 -25.54 -14.07 8.94
N GLY A 452 -25.28 -14.23 10.24
CA GLY A 452 -26.11 -15.04 11.14
C GLY A 452 -25.45 -16.35 11.58
N GLY A 453 -26.23 -17.18 12.29
CA GLY A 453 -25.74 -18.25 13.19
C GLY A 453 -24.56 -19.10 12.71
N ALA A 454 -24.66 -19.74 11.53
CA ALA A 454 -23.59 -20.58 11.01
C ALA A 454 -22.40 -19.77 10.44
N ASP A 455 -22.65 -18.53 10.00
CA ASP A 455 -21.70 -17.65 9.33
C ASP A 455 -21.22 -16.49 10.23
N LEU A 456 -21.24 -15.25 9.74
CA LEU A 456 -20.67 -14.10 10.43
C LEU A 456 -21.61 -13.56 11.53
N THR A 457 -21.11 -13.51 12.76
CA THR A 457 -21.78 -12.89 13.92
C THR A 457 -20.79 -12.04 14.73
N ILE A 458 -21.32 -11.08 15.49
CA ILE A 458 -20.49 -10.21 16.35
C ILE A 458 -19.79 -11.01 17.45
N SER A 459 -20.47 -12.01 18.02
CA SER A 459 -19.86 -12.88 19.02
C SER A 459 -18.68 -13.68 18.47
N LYS A 460 -18.72 -14.12 17.19
CA LYS A 460 -17.57 -14.77 16.55
C LYS A 460 -16.42 -13.79 16.33
N LEU A 461 -16.71 -12.54 15.95
CA LEU A 461 -15.71 -11.49 15.76
C LEU A 461 -14.96 -11.13 17.05
N ARG A 462 -15.64 -11.16 18.19
CA ARG A 462 -15.03 -10.89 19.51
C ARG A 462 -14.13 -12.02 20.02
N GLN A 463 -14.28 -13.24 19.51
CA GLN A 463 -13.35 -14.31 19.86
C GLN A 463 -11.99 -13.97 19.25
N LYS A 464 -10.95 -13.86 20.10
CA LYS A 464 -9.55 -13.39 19.82
C LYS A 464 -8.79 -14.10 18.68
N ARG A 465 -9.47 -14.89 17.85
CA ARG A 465 -8.91 -15.61 16.71
C ARG A 465 -8.80 -14.73 15.45
N TRP A 466 -9.41 -13.54 15.45
CA TRP A 466 -9.57 -12.69 14.26
C TRP A 466 -8.98 -11.27 14.40
N LEU A 467 -8.48 -10.94 15.60
CA LEU A 467 -7.60 -9.80 15.90
C LEU A 467 -6.15 -10.31 15.90
#